data_AF-A0A7R9Y6M6-F1
#
_entry.id   AF-A0A7R9Y6M6-F1
#
_cell.length_a   1.000
_cell.length_b   1.000
_cell.length_c   1.000
_cell.angle_alpha   90.00
_cell.angle_beta   90.00
_cell.angle_gamma   90.00
#
_symmetry.space_group_name_H-M   'P 1'
#
loop_
_entity.id
_entity.type
_entity.pdbx_description
1 polymer ?
#
loop_
_entity_poly.entity_id
_entity_poly.type
_entity_poly.pdbx_seq_one_letter_code
_entity_poly.pdbx_strand_id
1 'polypeptide(L)'
;KRTTKTKTTKTAATPPADAADVRAERAEAWAATPVADRKAKGVPPATWRALDAHADLAKEAELREFLLKLVEDDEFQVAMASARVRGAVEDVVKDFHNVKKYENDAAIMSVLGKFQRVQRFCKSRGEKISFKDVTVSDAKEAEGRRAEVARLKEGARMALETAADAADDAARADEELKRLNDVAVGGAGKSKETMKREDTVAAAAAAAESASETGDVSVATAREGDWSGLTTKQKVTRVAKRIAQTLLQQLLIALACLFITKKAMGKSFGGGAFSRDGEL
;
A
#
# COMPACT_ATOMS: atom_id res chain seq x y z
N LYS A 1 43.65 8.41 -42.56
CA LYS A 1 42.28 7.92 -42.85
C LYS A 1 41.81 7.03 -41.69
N ARG A 2 40.71 7.44 -41.04
CA ARG A 2 39.79 6.73 -40.12
C ARG A 2 40.34 5.81 -39.02
N THR A 3 40.39 6.36 -37.81
CA THR A 3 40.18 5.63 -36.55
C THR A 3 38.66 5.52 -36.29
N THR A 4 38.11 4.31 -36.27
CA THR A 4 36.72 4.07 -35.81
C THR A 4 36.71 3.80 -34.31
N LYS A 5 36.15 4.75 -33.55
CA LYS A 5 35.70 4.57 -32.17
C LYS A 5 34.47 3.67 -32.16
N THR A 6 34.54 2.53 -31.47
CA THR A 6 33.35 1.77 -31.10
C THR A 6 32.91 2.24 -29.72
N LYS A 7 31.72 2.83 -29.69
CA LYS A 7 31.02 3.39 -28.53
C LYS A 7 30.41 2.24 -27.73
N THR A 8 30.97 1.91 -26.57
CA THR A 8 30.33 0.96 -25.64
C THR A 8 29.24 1.69 -24.88
N THR A 9 28.00 1.39 -25.24
CA THR A 9 26.79 1.78 -24.53
C THR A 9 26.81 1.14 -23.15
N LYS A 10 26.65 1.97 -22.10
CA LYS A 10 26.50 1.54 -20.71
C LYS A 10 25.13 0.89 -20.54
N THR A 11 25.07 -0.43 -20.67
CA THR A 11 23.90 -1.22 -20.27
C THR A 11 23.75 -1.10 -18.75
N ALA A 12 22.59 -0.65 -18.29
CA ALA A 12 22.25 -0.62 -16.88
C ALA A 12 22.43 -2.03 -16.30
N ALA A 13 23.26 -2.14 -15.27
CA ALA A 13 23.51 -3.42 -14.60
C ALA A 13 22.22 -3.85 -13.90
N THR A 14 21.64 -4.95 -14.37
CA THR A 14 20.66 -5.72 -13.61
C THR A 14 21.32 -6.15 -12.30
N PRO A 15 20.68 -5.95 -11.12
CA PRO A 15 21.23 -6.45 -9.87
C PRO A 15 21.41 -7.98 -9.96
N PRO A 16 22.47 -8.54 -9.35
CA PRO A 16 22.71 -9.98 -9.36
C PRO A 16 21.50 -10.70 -8.74
N ALA A 17 21.07 -11.80 -9.37
CA ALA A 17 19.86 -12.56 -9.00
C ALA A 17 19.76 -12.83 -7.49
N ASP A 18 20.90 -13.13 -6.86
CA ASP A 18 21.01 -13.41 -5.42
C ASP A 18 20.54 -12.27 -4.51
N ALA A 19 20.67 -11.00 -4.93
CA ALA A 19 20.27 -9.85 -4.10
C ALA A 19 18.76 -9.58 -4.14
N ALA A 20 18.12 -9.84 -5.28
CA ALA A 20 16.68 -9.70 -5.43
C ALA A 20 15.93 -10.81 -4.66
N ASP A 21 16.46 -12.03 -4.69
CA ASP A 21 15.88 -13.18 -3.97
C ASP A 21 15.98 -13.00 -2.45
N VAL A 22 17.16 -12.59 -1.93
CA VAL A 22 17.33 -12.28 -0.50
C VAL A 22 16.41 -11.15 -0.03
N ARG A 23 16.13 -10.19 -0.92
CA ARG A 23 15.23 -9.08 -0.64
C ARG A 23 13.76 -9.53 -0.56
N ALA A 24 13.33 -10.37 -1.49
CA ALA A 24 11.99 -10.96 -1.49
C ALA A 24 11.78 -11.85 -0.26
N GLU A 25 12.72 -12.77 0.04
CA GLU A 25 12.67 -13.64 1.22
C GLU A 25 12.56 -12.85 2.53
N ARG A 26 13.26 -11.71 2.62
CA ARG A 26 13.18 -10.84 3.80
C ARG A 26 11.81 -10.18 3.94
N ALA A 27 11.23 -9.68 2.85
CA ALA A 27 9.90 -9.09 2.87
C ALA A 27 8.83 -10.13 3.27
N GLU A 28 8.97 -11.37 2.78
CA GLU A 28 8.12 -12.50 3.18
C GLU A 28 8.27 -12.85 4.66
N ALA A 29 9.51 -12.90 5.18
CA ALA A 29 9.75 -13.14 6.60
C ALA A 29 9.12 -12.04 7.49
N TRP A 30 9.14 -10.78 7.05
CA TRP A 30 8.45 -9.70 7.73
C TRP A 30 6.93 -9.82 7.65
N ALA A 31 6.38 -10.23 6.51
CA ALA A 31 4.94 -10.46 6.35
C ALA A 31 4.43 -11.59 7.27
N ALA A 32 5.26 -12.61 7.52
CA ALA A 32 4.97 -13.67 8.48
C ALA A 32 5.05 -13.22 9.95
N THR A 33 5.60 -12.03 10.24
CA THR A 33 5.75 -11.52 11.59
C THR A 33 4.45 -10.88 12.10
N PRO A 34 3.88 -11.36 13.23
CA PRO A 34 2.69 -10.75 13.83
C PRO A 34 2.89 -9.26 14.13
N VAL A 35 1.84 -8.45 13.96
CA VAL A 35 1.89 -6.98 14.16
C VAL A 35 2.49 -6.61 15.53
N ALA A 36 2.14 -7.36 16.57
CA ALA A 36 2.63 -7.14 17.94
C ALA A 36 4.16 -7.33 18.09
N ASP A 37 4.75 -8.20 17.26
CA ASP A 37 6.15 -8.59 17.38
C ASP A 37 7.07 -7.84 16.41
N ARG A 38 6.51 -7.09 15.45
CA ARG A 38 7.27 -6.40 14.38
C ARG A 38 8.42 -5.57 14.94
N LYS A 39 8.18 -4.80 16.01
CA LYS A 39 9.22 -3.98 16.65
C LYS A 39 10.31 -4.85 17.30
N ALA A 40 9.94 -5.89 18.02
CA ALA A 40 10.88 -6.79 18.70
C ALA A 40 11.72 -7.60 17.71
N LYS A 41 11.16 -7.91 16.53
CA LYS A 41 11.83 -8.63 15.44
C LYS A 41 12.59 -7.72 14.47
N GLY A 42 12.66 -6.43 14.74
CA GLY A 42 13.43 -5.49 13.92
C GLY A 42 12.83 -5.21 12.54
N VAL A 43 11.52 -5.40 12.37
CA VAL A 43 10.82 -5.04 11.12
C VAL A 43 10.81 -3.51 10.99
N PRO A 44 11.38 -2.93 9.92
CA PRO A 44 11.50 -1.48 9.82
C PRO A 44 10.12 -0.79 9.78
N PRO A 45 9.88 0.28 10.57
CA PRO A 45 8.58 0.94 10.62
C PRO A 45 8.04 1.44 9.28
N ALA A 46 8.93 1.82 8.36
CA ALA A 46 8.58 2.26 7.01
C ALA A 46 7.80 1.18 6.21
N THR A 47 7.98 -0.10 6.55
CA THR A 47 7.37 -1.23 5.85
C THR A 47 5.95 -1.58 6.33
N TRP A 48 5.57 -1.17 7.55
CA TRP A 48 4.40 -1.73 8.24
C TRP A 48 3.11 -1.57 7.45
N ARG A 49 2.88 -0.40 6.85
CA ARG A 49 1.68 -0.15 6.03
C ARG A 49 1.58 -1.08 4.82
N ALA A 50 2.70 -1.33 4.16
CA ALA A 50 2.74 -2.21 2.99
C ALA A 50 2.55 -3.68 3.38
N LEU A 51 3.10 -4.09 4.54
CA LEU A 51 2.87 -5.42 5.09
C LEU A 51 1.42 -5.64 5.53
N ASP A 52 0.76 -4.63 6.09
CA ASP A 52 -0.68 -4.70 6.41
C ASP A 52 -1.52 -4.84 5.14
N ALA A 53 -1.22 -4.04 4.11
CA ALA A 53 -1.89 -4.15 2.81
C ALA A 53 -1.67 -5.53 2.17
N HIS A 54 -0.47 -6.10 2.26
CA HIS A 54 -0.20 -7.47 1.82
C HIS A 54 -1.08 -8.48 2.55
N ALA A 55 -1.15 -8.41 3.88
CA ALA A 55 -1.94 -9.34 4.69
C ALA A 55 -3.43 -9.30 4.34
N ASP A 56 -4.00 -8.10 4.19
CA ASP A 56 -5.40 -7.92 3.80
C ASP A 56 -5.68 -8.48 2.40
N LEU A 57 -4.83 -8.17 1.43
CA LEU A 57 -4.97 -8.64 0.05
C LEU A 57 -4.78 -10.15 -0.05
N ALA A 58 -3.83 -10.73 0.67
CA ALA A 58 -3.59 -12.17 0.70
C ALA A 58 -4.77 -12.92 1.33
N LYS A 59 -5.32 -12.40 2.44
CA LYS A 59 -6.52 -12.98 3.07
C LYS A 59 -7.71 -12.97 2.10
N GLU A 60 -7.93 -11.86 1.41
CA GLU A 60 -9.02 -11.73 0.44
C GLU A 60 -8.81 -12.60 -0.80
N ALA A 61 -7.57 -12.69 -1.30
CA ALA A 61 -7.21 -13.58 -2.40
C ALA A 61 -7.51 -15.04 -2.05
N GLU A 62 -7.13 -15.48 -0.85
CA GLU A 62 -7.38 -16.84 -0.38
C GLU A 62 -8.88 -17.14 -0.24
N LEU A 63 -9.67 -16.17 0.28
CA LEU A 63 -11.12 -16.30 0.36
C LEU A 63 -11.74 -16.48 -1.04
N ARG A 64 -11.40 -15.60 -1.99
CA ARG A 64 -11.95 -15.64 -3.35
C ARG A 64 -11.50 -16.87 -4.12
N GLU A 65 -10.25 -17.30 -3.95
CA GLU A 65 -9.73 -18.54 -4.51
C GLU A 65 -10.46 -19.77 -3.95
N PHE A 66 -10.77 -19.76 -2.66
CA PHE A 66 -11.52 -20.85 -2.05
C PHE A 66 -12.95 -20.92 -2.59
N LEU A 67 -13.62 -19.77 -2.77
CA LEU A 67 -14.96 -19.70 -3.39
C LEU A 67 -14.93 -20.10 -4.87
N LEU A 68 -13.87 -19.73 -5.58
CA LEU A 68 -13.68 -20.08 -6.99
C LEU A 68 -13.71 -21.59 -7.22
N LYS A 69 -13.26 -22.41 -6.26
CA LYS A 69 -13.33 -23.88 -6.35
C LYS A 69 -14.76 -24.41 -6.50
N LEU A 70 -15.77 -23.74 -5.92
CA LEU A 70 -17.17 -24.10 -6.15
C LEU A 70 -17.70 -23.54 -7.48
N VAL A 71 -17.21 -22.37 -7.88
CA VAL A 71 -17.57 -21.75 -9.16
C VAL A 71 -17.10 -22.61 -10.34
N GLU A 72 -15.94 -23.23 -10.22
CA GLU A 72 -15.34 -24.12 -11.24
C GLU A 72 -15.80 -25.57 -11.12
N ASP A 73 -16.60 -25.91 -10.12
CA ASP A 73 -17.17 -27.25 -9.95
C ASP A 73 -18.45 -27.36 -10.81
N ASP A 74 -18.30 -27.89 -12.01
CA ASP A 74 -19.40 -28.04 -12.99
C ASP A 74 -20.59 -28.80 -12.41
N GLU A 75 -20.36 -29.88 -11.66
CA GLU A 75 -21.44 -30.65 -11.03
C GLU A 75 -22.22 -29.81 -10.01
N PHE A 76 -21.50 -29.00 -9.23
CA PHE A 76 -22.09 -28.08 -8.28
C PHE A 76 -22.89 -26.98 -8.98
N GLN A 77 -22.34 -26.36 -10.04
CA GLN A 77 -23.05 -25.31 -10.79
C GLN A 77 -24.31 -25.86 -11.49
N VAL A 78 -24.22 -27.05 -12.11
CA VAL A 78 -25.37 -27.72 -12.73
C VAL A 78 -26.44 -28.04 -11.69
N ALA A 79 -26.06 -28.57 -10.52
CA ALA A 79 -27.02 -28.85 -9.45
C ALA A 79 -27.67 -27.57 -8.91
N MET A 80 -26.88 -26.51 -8.71
CA MET A 80 -27.36 -25.20 -8.22
C MET A 80 -28.21 -24.43 -9.24
N ALA A 81 -28.17 -24.79 -10.52
CA ALA A 81 -29.09 -24.28 -11.54
C ALA A 81 -30.53 -24.76 -11.33
N SER A 82 -30.72 -25.93 -10.70
CA SER A 82 -32.04 -26.47 -10.37
C SER A 82 -32.70 -25.67 -9.24
N ALA A 83 -33.89 -25.10 -9.52
CA ALA A 83 -34.68 -24.40 -8.52
C ALA A 83 -35.02 -25.28 -7.30
N ARG A 84 -35.22 -26.58 -7.51
CA ARG A 84 -35.46 -27.56 -6.45
C ARG A 84 -34.28 -27.65 -5.48
N VAL A 85 -33.08 -27.81 -6.02
CA VAL A 85 -31.85 -27.94 -5.22
C VAL A 85 -31.56 -26.62 -4.52
N ARG A 86 -31.63 -25.49 -5.25
CA ARG A 86 -31.42 -24.15 -4.67
C ARG A 86 -32.38 -23.86 -3.52
N GLY A 87 -33.67 -24.17 -3.68
CA GLY A 87 -34.67 -24.01 -2.63
C GLY A 87 -34.37 -24.88 -1.40
N ALA A 88 -33.92 -26.11 -1.59
CA ALA A 88 -33.53 -26.99 -0.48
C ALA A 88 -32.29 -26.48 0.27
N VAL A 89 -31.29 -25.98 -0.44
CA VAL A 89 -30.11 -25.38 0.21
C VAL A 89 -30.50 -24.11 0.96
N GLU A 90 -31.35 -23.25 0.40
CA GLU A 90 -31.88 -22.08 1.09
C GLU A 90 -32.68 -22.44 2.35
N ASP A 91 -33.50 -23.49 2.31
CA ASP A 91 -34.27 -23.99 3.46
C ASP A 91 -33.34 -24.45 4.59
N VAL A 92 -32.27 -25.18 4.25
CA VAL A 92 -31.26 -25.66 5.22
C VAL A 92 -30.40 -24.53 5.78
N VAL A 93 -30.07 -23.52 4.97
CA VAL A 93 -29.29 -22.36 5.43
C VAL A 93 -30.09 -21.52 6.42
N LYS A 94 -31.42 -21.44 6.27
CA LYS A 94 -32.32 -20.77 7.22
C LYS A 94 -32.48 -21.56 8.52
N ASP A 95 -32.65 -22.87 8.44
CA ASP A 95 -32.71 -23.76 9.61
C ASP A 95 -32.06 -25.11 9.29
N PHE A 96 -30.98 -25.42 10.02
CA PHE A 96 -30.21 -26.65 9.83
C PHE A 96 -31.04 -27.92 10.08
N HIS A 97 -32.12 -27.87 10.87
CA HIS A 97 -32.98 -29.03 11.10
C HIS A 97 -33.70 -29.49 9.82
N ASN A 98 -33.83 -28.61 8.82
CA ASN A 98 -34.42 -28.93 7.53
C ASN A 98 -33.60 -29.93 6.71
N VAL A 99 -32.33 -30.20 7.07
CA VAL A 99 -31.52 -31.24 6.41
C VAL A 99 -32.24 -32.59 6.38
N LYS A 100 -32.99 -32.92 7.43
CA LYS A 100 -33.73 -34.20 7.54
C LYS A 100 -34.77 -34.37 6.44
N LYS A 101 -35.32 -33.28 5.90
CA LYS A 101 -36.28 -33.34 4.78
C LYS A 101 -35.66 -33.85 3.49
N TYR A 102 -34.34 -33.72 3.35
CA TYR A 102 -33.60 -33.96 2.12
C TYR A 102 -32.57 -35.10 2.25
N GLU A 103 -32.54 -35.80 3.38
CA GLU A 103 -31.51 -36.80 3.70
C GLU A 103 -31.41 -37.95 2.67
N ASN A 104 -32.52 -38.26 1.99
CA ASN A 104 -32.61 -39.30 0.97
C ASN A 104 -32.35 -38.79 -0.46
N ASP A 105 -32.19 -37.47 -0.66
CA ASP A 105 -31.90 -36.89 -1.97
C ASP A 105 -30.39 -36.70 -2.14
N ALA A 106 -29.77 -37.62 -2.89
CA ALA A 106 -28.32 -37.64 -3.10
C ALA A 106 -27.79 -36.34 -3.75
N ALA A 107 -28.56 -35.72 -4.66
CA ALA A 107 -28.14 -34.49 -5.32
C ALA A 107 -28.12 -33.31 -4.34
N ILE A 108 -29.18 -33.16 -3.52
CA ILE A 108 -29.25 -32.11 -2.50
C ILE A 108 -28.17 -32.33 -1.44
N MET A 109 -28.02 -33.56 -0.94
CA MET A 109 -27.01 -33.87 0.10
C MET A 109 -25.58 -33.66 -0.38
N SER A 110 -25.28 -33.97 -1.66
CA SER A 110 -23.97 -33.68 -2.26
C SER A 110 -23.68 -32.17 -2.26
N VAL A 111 -24.63 -31.34 -2.71
CA VAL A 111 -24.50 -29.89 -2.73
C VAL A 111 -24.39 -29.31 -1.33
N LEU A 112 -25.21 -29.77 -0.37
CA LEU A 112 -25.14 -29.36 1.02
C LEU A 112 -23.79 -29.68 1.66
N GLY A 113 -23.22 -30.85 1.37
CA GLY A 113 -21.88 -31.23 1.83
C GLY A 113 -20.79 -30.30 1.28
N LYS A 114 -20.87 -29.95 -0.01
CA LYS A 114 -19.97 -28.97 -0.66
C LYS A 114 -20.13 -27.58 -0.01
N PHE A 115 -21.37 -27.11 0.16
CA PHE A 115 -21.67 -25.80 0.76
C PHE A 115 -21.24 -25.70 2.23
N GLN A 116 -21.43 -26.77 3.02
CA GLN A 116 -21.04 -26.81 4.43
C GLN A 116 -19.52 -26.64 4.61
N ARG A 117 -18.70 -27.21 3.72
CA ARG A 117 -17.25 -26.99 3.74
C ARG A 117 -16.91 -25.50 3.61
N VAL A 118 -17.61 -24.79 2.72
CA VAL A 118 -17.40 -23.37 2.51
C VAL A 118 -17.90 -22.53 3.68
N GLN A 119 -19.08 -22.87 4.20
CA GLN A 119 -19.59 -22.19 5.38
C GLN A 119 -18.65 -22.34 6.59
N ARG A 120 -18.04 -23.52 6.79
CA ARG A 120 -17.03 -23.72 7.86
C ARG A 120 -15.78 -22.86 7.62
N PHE A 121 -15.26 -22.85 6.39
CA PHE A 121 -14.10 -22.04 6.02
C PHE A 121 -14.37 -20.54 6.29
N CYS A 122 -15.48 -20.00 5.81
CA CYS A 122 -15.82 -18.59 5.99
C CYS A 122 -16.12 -18.24 7.45
N LYS A 123 -16.85 -19.10 8.18
CA LYS A 123 -17.14 -18.91 9.61
C LYS A 123 -15.86 -18.84 10.45
N SER A 124 -14.85 -19.66 10.14
CA SER A 124 -13.57 -19.64 10.85
C SER A 124 -12.82 -18.30 10.69
N ARG A 125 -13.16 -17.50 9.67
CA ARG A 125 -12.54 -16.20 9.35
C ARG A 125 -13.44 -15.00 9.68
N GLY A 126 -14.62 -15.25 10.25
CA GLY A 126 -15.61 -14.21 10.55
C GLY A 126 -16.39 -13.70 9.32
N GLU A 127 -16.25 -14.37 8.17
CA GLU A 127 -16.87 -13.96 6.91
C GLU A 127 -18.28 -14.57 6.76
N LYS A 128 -19.24 -13.76 6.29
CA LYS A 128 -20.57 -14.23 5.92
C LYS A 128 -20.63 -14.45 4.41
N ILE A 129 -21.06 -15.63 3.99
CA ILE A 129 -21.27 -15.96 2.58
C ILE A 129 -22.74 -16.02 2.23
N SER A 130 -23.05 -15.62 1.00
CA SER A 130 -24.35 -15.73 0.35
C SER A 130 -24.27 -16.66 -0.85
N PHE A 131 -25.44 -17.05 -1.39
CA PHE A 131 -25.51 -17.88 -2.59
C PHE A 131 -24.82 -17.25 -3.81
N LYS A 132 -24.92 -15.92 -3.93
CA LYS A 132 -24.29 -15.19 -5.03
C LYS A 132 -22.78 -15.33 -5.02
N ASP A 133 -22.19 -15.59 -3.86
CA ASP A 133 -20.74 -15.74 -3.72
C ASP A 133 -20.24 -17.10 -4.21
N VAL A 134 -21.13 -18.09 -4.39
CA VAL A 134 -20.76 -19.47 -4.79
C VAL A 134 -21.37 -19.94 -6.11
N THR A 135 -22.33 -19.19 -6.66
CA THR A 135 -22.94 -19.48 -7.97
C THR A 135 -22.53 -18.43 -9.00
N VAL A 136 -22.38 -18.84 -10.26
CA VAL A 136 -22.21 -17.93 -11.40
C VAL A 136 -23.36 -18.07 -12.38
N SER A 137 -23.63 -16.99 -13.11
CA SER A 137 -24.65 -16.94 -14.17
C SER A 137 -24.13 -17.44 -15.51
N ASP A 138 -22.84 -17.22 -15.80
CA ASP A 138 -22.20 -17.64 -17.04
C ASP A 138 -20.68 -17.85 -16.87
N ALA A 139 -20.04 -18.35 -17.94
CA ALA A 139 -18.60 -18.58 -17.99
C ALA A 139 -17.78 -17.28 -17.92
N LYS A 140 -18.34 -16.13 -18.33
CA LYS A 140 -17.66 -14.83 -18.30
C LYS A 140 -17.58 -14.31 -16.87
N GLU A 141 -18.60 -14.54 -16.05
CA GLU A 141 -18.58 -14.24 -14.63
C GLU A 141 -17.54 -15.09 -13.89
N ALA A 142 -17.46 -16.39 -14.22
CA ALA A 142 -16.40 -17.26 -13.68
C ALA A 142 -15.00 -16.74 -14.05
N GLU A 143 -14.80 -16.34 -15.30
CA GLU A 143 -13.53 -15.75 -15.75
C GLU A 143 -13.22 -14.43 -15.03
N GLY A 144 -14.22 -13.57 -14.81
CA GLY A 144 -14.07 -12.36 -14.02
C GLY A 144 -13.61 -12.64 -12.59
N ARG A 145 -14.10 -13.71 -11.97
CA ARG A 145 -13.67 -14.13 -10.62
C ARG A 145 -12.23 -14.68 -10.63
N ARG A 146 -11.82 -15.42 -11.67
CA ARG A 146 -10.42 -15.83 -11.84
C ARG A 146 -9.49 -14.63 -11.97
N ALA A 147 -9.86 -13.66 -12.81
CA ALA A 147 -9.10 -12.44 -13.02
C ALA A 147 -8.99 -11.62 -11.72
N GLU A 148 -10.06 -11.55 -10.92
CA GLU A 148 -10.03 -10.87 -9.63
C GLU A 148 -9.11 -11.56 -8.62
N VAL A 149 -9.11 -12.90 -8.53
CA VAL A 149 -8.15 -13.65 -7.71
C VAL A 149 -6.72 -13.35 -8.15
N ALA A 150 -6.44 -13.39 -9.45
CA ALA A 150 -5.13 -13.05 -10.00
C ALA A 150 -4.71 -11.62 -9.65
N ARG A 151 -5.63 -10.65 -9.78
CA ARG A 151 -5.40 -9.24 -9.44
C ARG A 151 -5.06 -9.06 -7.95
N LEU A 152 -5.72 -9.78 -7.05
CA LEU A 152 -5.44 -9.69 -5.61
C LEU A 152 -4.10 -10.32 -5.26
N LYS A 153 -3.78 -11.48 -5.83
CA LYS A 153 -2.47 -12.13 -5.65
C LYS A 153 -1.35 -11.22 -6.14
N GLU A 154 -1.54 -10.59 -7.29
CA GLU A 154 -0.58 -9.62 -7.82
C GLU A 154 -0.49 -8.37 -6.94
N GLY A 155 -1.62 -7.83 -6.46
CA GLY A 155 -1.62 -6.73 -5.50
C GLY A 155 -0.88 -7.07 -4.20
N ALA A 156 -1.06 -8.29 -3.68
CA ALA A 156 -0.36 -8.77 -2.50
C ALA A 156 1.16 -8.89 -2.76
N ARG A 157 1.56 -9.36 -3.95
CA ARG A 157 2.97 -9.40 -4.38
C ARG A 157 3.57 -8.00 -4.46
N MET A 158 2.87 -7.06 -5.09
CA MET A 158 3.32 -5.67 -5.20
C MET A 158 3.44 -4.97 -3.84
N ALA A 159 2.57 -5.32 -2.89
CA ALA A 159 2.66 -4.81 -1.53
C ALA A 159 3.94 -5.29 -0.80
N LEU A 160 4.39 -6.53 -1.04
CA LEU A 160 5.69 -7.01 -0.54
C LEU A 160 6.86 -6.27 -1.18
N GLU A 161 6.81 -6.05 -2.49
CA GLU A 161 7.82 -5.28 -3.20
C GLU A 161 7.91 -3.84 -2.65
N THR A 162 6.76 -3.21 -2.42
CA THR A 162 6.67 -1.88 -1.80
C THR A 162 7.25 -1.88 -0.38
N ALA A 163 7.03 -2.95 0.40
CA ALA A 163 7.61 -3.08 1.73
C ALA A 163 9.14 -3.18 1.66
N ALA A 164 9.67 -3.92 0.69
CA ALA A 164 11.11 -4.01 0.46
C ALA A 164 11.70 -2.65 0.01
N ASP A 165 11.04 -1.94 -0.91
CA ASP A 165 11.46 -0.60 -1.37
C ASP A 165 11.53 0.37 -0.19
N ALA A 166 10.49 0.40 0.65
CA ALA A 166 10.42 1.26 1.82
C ALA A 166 11.54 0.99 2.83
N ALA A 167 11.96 -0.28 2.99
CA ALA A 167 13.09 -0.62 3.84
C ALA A 167 14.43 -0.14 3.26
N ASP A 168 14.63 -0.32 1.96
CA ASP A 168 15.86 0.11 1.28
C ASP A 168 15.99 1.64 1.23
N ASP A 169 14.88 2.35 1.04
CA ASP A 169 14.83 3.81 1.11
C ASP A 169 15.13 4.33 2.52
N ALA A 170 14.57 3.69 3.55
CA ALA A 170 14.85 4.03 4.94
C ALA A 170 16.32 3.81 5.30
N ALA A 171 16.91 2.67 4.89
CA ALA A 171 18.32 2.38 5.12
C ALA A 171 19.24 3.41 4.44
N ARG A 172 18.93 3.81 3.20
CA ARG A 172 19.67 4.86 2.48
C ARG A 172 19.57 6.22 3.16
N ALA A 173 18.40 6.58 3.67
CA ALA A 173 18.19 7.83 4.41
C ALA A 173 18.99 7.84 5.73
N ASP A 174 19.01 6.72 6.45
CA ASP A 174 19.77 6.57 7.70
C ASP A 174 21.29 6.67 7.46
N GLU A 175 21.80 6.05 6.39
CA GLU A 175 23.20 6.19 6.00
C GLU A 175 23.57 7.63 5.66
N GLU A 176 22.72 8.33 4.92
CA GLU A 176 22.96 9.72 4.55
C GLU A 176 22.95 10.65 5.76
N LEU A 177 22.01 10.44 6.69
CA LEU A 177 21.98 11.17 7.96
C LEU A 177 23.26 10.94 8.77
N LYS A 178 23.77 9.70 8.78
CA LYS A 178 25.03 9.37 9.44
C LYS A 178 26.22 10.07 8.77
N ARG A 179 26.30 10.08 7.44
CA ARG A 179 27.35 10.80 6.69
C ARG A 179 27.32 12.29 7.00
N LEU A 180 26.15 12.92 6.98
CA LEU A 180 26.00 14.34 7.32
C LEU A 180 26.42 14.64 8.77
N ASN A 181 26.10 13.74 9.71
CA ASN A 181 26.52 13.88 11.09
C ASN A 181 28.04 13.70 11.26
N ASP A 182 28.65 12.75 10.55
CA ASP A 182 30.10 12.53 10.57
C ASP A 182 30.87 13.72 9.94
N VAL A 183 30.31 14.38 8.92
CA VAL A 183 30.86 15.63 8.37
C VAL A 183 30.72 16.79 9.38
N ALA A 184 29.60 16.89 10.08
CA ALA A 184 29.38 17.90 11.11
C ALA A 184 30.30 17.71 12.34
N VAL A 185 30.57 16.47 12.74
CA VAL A 185 31.46 16.14 13.87
C VAL A 185 32.93 16.16 13.45
N GLY A 186 33.26 15.72 12.22
CA GLY A 186 34.61 15.74 11.66
C GLY A 186 35.13 17.17 11.39
N GLY A 187 34.24 18.14 11.19
CA GLY A 187 34.58 19.57 11.12
C GLY A 187 34.98 20.20 12.47
N ALA A 188 34.70 19.54 13.60
CA ALA A 188 35.09 20.01 14.93
C ALA A 188 36.45 19.46 15.41
N GLY A 189 37.07 18.54 14.65
CA GLY A 189 38.24 17.77 15.08
C GLY A 189 39.62 18.32 14.70
N LYS A 190 39.71 19.37 13.88
CA LYS A 190 40.99 20.02 13.54
C LYS A 190 40.86 21.53 13.56
N SER A 191 40.91 22.11 14.75
CA SER A 191 41.35 23.49 15.02
C SER A 191 41.21 23.75 16.52
N LYS A 192 42.11 23.15 17.32
CA LYS A 192 42.38 23.66 18.67
C LYS A 192 43.49 24.71 18.56
N GLU A 193 43.25 25.70 17.71
CA GLU A 193 44.08 26.89 17.61
C GLU A 193 43.13 28.08 17.43
N THR A 194 43.37 29.09 18.27
CA THR A 194 42.49 30.21 18.55
C THR A 194 42.17 31.02 17.28
N MET A 195 41.04 30.75 16.63
CA MET A 195 40.53 31.59 15.54
C MET A 195 39.37 32.44 16.06
N LYS A 196 39.57 33.76 16.06
CA LYS A 196 38.59 34.76 16.48
C LYS A 196 37.33 34.63 15.61
N ARG A 197 36.17 34.92 16.21
CA ARG A 197 34.80 34.84 15.64
C ARG A 197 34.55 35.64 14.35
N GLU A 198 35.55 36.32 13.81
CA GLU A 198 35.44 37.21 12.65
C GLU A 198 35.78 36.47 11.35
N ASP A 199 36.64 35.43 11.40
CA ASP A 199 37.10 34.71 10.21
C ASP A 199 36.14 33.59 9.76
N THR A 200 35.25 33.12 10.64
CA THR A 200 34.24 32.09 10.32
C THR A 200 33.11 32.61 9.42
N VAL A 201 32.91 33.93 9.35
CA VAL A 201 31.86 34.54 8.52
C VAL A 201 32.35 34.73 7.07
N ALA A 202 33.64 35.02 6.87
CA ALA A 202 34.24 35.12 5.54
C ALA A 202 34.31 33.75 4.84
N ALA A 203 34.63 32.68 5.58
CA ALA A 203 34.69 31.32 5.03
C ALA A 203 33.29 30.78 4.65
N ALA A 204 32.25 31.10 5.42
CA ALA A 204 30.87 30.72 5.10
C ALA A 204 30.28 31.55 3.93
N ALA A 205 30.73 32.79 3.74
CA ALA A 205 30.36 33.62 2.60
C ALA A 205 30.98 33.11 1.29
N ALA A 206 32.27 32.72 1.31
CA ALA A 206 32.93 32.14 0.15
C ALA A 206 32.34 30.77 -0.27
N ALA A 207 31.92 29.95 0.70
CA ALA A 207 31.26 28.67 0.43
C ALA A 207 29.85 28.85 -0.19
N ALA A 208 29.10 29.87 0.25
CA ALA A 208 27.80 30.20 -0.33
C ALA A 208 27.91 30.78 -1.76
N GLU A 209 28.99 31.49 -2.06
CA GLU A 209 29.28 32.03 -3.40
C GLU A 209 29.69 30.90 -4.36
N SER A 210 30.48 29.92 -3.90
CA SER A 210 30.80 28.72 -4.71
C SER A 210 29.61 27.79 -5.00
N ALA A 211 28.61 27.76 -4.11
CA ALA A 211 27.37 27.01 -4.32
C ALA A 211 26.40 27.69 -5.30
N SER A 212 26.66 28.95 -5.68
CA SER A 212 25.91 29.69 -6.70
C SER A 212 26.38 29.39 -8.13
N GLU A 213 27.61 28.89 -8.34
CA GLU A 213 28.16 28.60 -9.67
C GLU A 213 27.97 27.15 -10.11
N THR A 214 27.81 26.21 -9.18
CA THR A 214 27.45 24.82 -9.49
C THR A 214 25.95 24.61 -9.35
N GLY A 215 25.21 25.03 -10.37
CA GLY A 215 23.77 24.87 -10.44
C GLY A 215 23.35 23.40 -10.46
N ASP A 216 22.84 22.90 -9.34
CA ASP A 216 21.91 21.77 -9.28
C ASP A 216 21.21 21.70 -7.90
N VAL A 217 20.42 22.73 -7.59
CA VAL A 217 19.26 22.60 -6.71
C VAL A 217 18.14 23.35 -7.38
N SER A 218 17.18 22.61 -7.92
CA SER A 218 15.96 23.15 -8.55
C SER A 218 15.06 23.78 -7.48
N VAL A 219 15.44 24.98 -7.00
CA VAL A 219 14.61 25.90 -6.22
C VAL A 219 13.78 26.73 -7.20
N ALA A 220 12.77 26.11 -7.79
CA ALA A 220 11.72 26.86 -8.49
C ALA A 220 10.79 27.50 -7.44
N THR A 221 11.22 28.63 -6.84
CA THR A 221 10.38 29.77 -6.40
C THR A 221 11.25 30.84 -5.70
N ALA A 222 12.16 31.48 -6.42
CA ALA A 222 12.75 32.75 -5.99
C ALA A 222 12.18 33.86 -6.87
N ARG A 223 10.98 34.36 -6.54
CA ARG A 223 10.51 35.63 -7.10
C ARG A 223 11.11 36.76 -6.28
N GLU A 224 11.81 37.64 -6.98
CA GLU A 224 12.66 38.73 -6.49
C GLU A 224 12.00 39.55 -5.38
N GLY A 225 12.73 39.70 -4.28
CA GLY A 225 12.54 40.79 -3.33
C GLY A 225 13.93 41.24 -2.94
N ASP A 226 14.16 42.55 -2.88
CA ASP A 226 15.48 43.10 -2.59
C ASP A 226 15.99 42.62 -1.22
N TRP A 227 17.11 41.89 -1.25
CA TRP A 227 17.77 41.29 -0.09
C TRP A 227 18.94 42.13 0.40
N SER A 228 19.19 43.28 -0.22
CA SER A 228 20.22 44.22 0.21
C SER A 228 19.82 44.82 1.57
N GLY A 229 20.78 44.90 2.49
CA GLY A 229 20.57 45.47 3.84
C GLY A 229 20.07 44.52 4.94
N LEU A 230 19.77 43.25 4.64
CA LEU A 230 19.40 42.27 5.69
C LEU A 230 20.61 41.51 6.25
N THR A 231 20.67 41.39 7.57
CA THR A 231 21.67 40.55 8.25
C THR A 231 21.41 39.07 7.97
N THR A 232 22.46 38.24 7.98
CA THR A 232 22.39 36.80 7.66
C THR A 232 21.37 36.05 8.53
N LYS A 233 21.24 36.41 9.80
CA LYS A 233 20.22 35.85 10.72
C LYS A 233 18.78 36.16 10.26
N GLN A 234 18.54 37.36 9.75
CA GLN A 234 17.22 37.77 9.24
C GLN A 234 16.88 37.08 7.91
N LYS A 235 17.89 36.76 7.09
CA LYS A 235 17.71 35.99 5.85
C LYS A 235 17.32 34.53 6.16
N VAL A 236 18.08 33.86 7.04
CA VAL A 236 17.81 32.46 7.44
C VAL A 236 16.44 32.32 8.11
N THR A 237 16.07 33.24 9.01
CA THR A 237 14.74 33.22 9.65
C THR A 237 13.61 33.49 8.67
N ARG A 238 13.79 34.36 7.66
CA ARG A 238 12.80 34.54 6.58
C ARG A 238 12.64 33.30 5.73
N VAL A 239 13.74 32.61 5.38
CA VAL A 239 13.70 31.36 4.61
C VAL A 239 13.01 30.25 5.41
N ALA A 240 13.40 30.05 6.68
CA ALA A 240 12.77 29.07 7.57
C ALA A 240 11.27 29.35 7.76
N LYS A 241 10.88 30.62 7.93
CA LYS A 241 9.47 31.01 8.04
C LYS A 241 8.68 30.74 6.75
N ARG A 242 9.29 30.94 5.58
CA ARG A 242 8.66 30.62 4.28
C ARG A 242 8.51 29.12 4.08
N ILE A 243 9.53 28.32 4.41
CA ILE A 243 9.48 26.85 4.35
C ILE A 243 8.39 26.32 5.28
N ALA A 244 8.34 26.81 6.52
CA ALA A 244 7.28 26.43 7.46
C ALA A 244 5.89 26.80 6.93
N GLN A 245 5.76 27.95 6.26
CA GLN A 245 4.48 28.40 5.69
C GLN A 245 4.06 27.59 4.46
N THR A 246 4.98 27.18 3.59
CA THR A 246 4.67 26.27 2.47
C THR A 246 4.30 24.87 2.95
N LEU A 247 5.00 24.34 3.96
CA LEU A 247 4.65 23.05 4.57
C LEU A 247 3.26 23.10 5.24
N LEU A 248 2.94 24.20 5.92
CA LEU A 248 1.61 24.43 6.49
C LEU A 248 0.53 24.52 5.41
N GLN A 249 0.81 25.18 4.28
CA GLN A 249 -0.10 25.23 3.13
C GLN A 249 -0.33 23.86 2.50
N GLN A 250 0.71 23.05 2.33
CA GLN A 250 0.58 21.69 1.81
C GLN A 250 -0.24 20.80 2.76
N LEU A 251 -0.05 20.95 4.07
CA LEU A 251 -0.84 20.23 5.07
C LEU A 251 -2.32 20.65 5.03
N LEU A 252 -2.61 21.94 4.89
CA LEU A 252 -3.98 22.45 4.75
C LEU A 252 -4.65 21.99 3.45
N ILE A 253 -3.91 21.93 2.34
CA ILE A 253 -4.40 21.38 1.06
C ILE A 253 -4.70 19.88 1.21
N ALA A 254 -3.81 19.11 1.83
CA ALA A 254 -4.03 17.69 2.08
C ALA A 254 -5.27 17.45 2.98
N LEU A 255 -5.46 18.27 4.02
CA LEU A 255 -6.64 18.23 4.87
C LEU A 255 -7.92 18.65 4.14
N ALA A 256 -7.85 19.64 3.24
CA ALA A 256 -8.97 20.03 2.39
C ALA A 256 -9.36 18.92 1.39
N CYS A 257 -8.38 18.23 0.80
CA CYS A 257 -8.60 17.05 -0.05
C CYS A 257 -9.24 15.89 0.73
N LEU A 258 -8.83 15.67 1.98
CA LEU A 258 -9.47 14.72 2.90
C LEU A 258 -10.90 15.14 3.27
N PHE A 259 -11.17 16.44 3.41
CA PHE A 259 -12.52 16.94 3.74
C PHE A 259 -13.47 16.88 2.55
N ILE A 260 -12.98 17.13 1.32
CA ILE A 260 -13.75 17.01 0.08
C ILE A 260 -14.09 15.55 -0.20
N THR A 261 -13.14 14.62 -0.02
CA THR A 261 -13.41 13.18 -0.16
C THR A 261 -14.38 12.65 0.90
N LYS A 262 -14.30 13.14 2.14
CA LYS A 262 -15.27 12.82 3.20
C LYS A 262 -16.67 13.42 2.94
N LYS A 263 -16.77 14.61 2.34
CA LYS A 263 -18.03 15.25 1.95
C LYS A 263 -18.66 14.61 0.71
N ALA A 264 -17.84 14.03 -0.19
CA ALA A 264 -18.31 13.22 -1.32
C ALA A 264 -18.88 11.86 -0.86
N MET A 265 -18.31 11.26 0.18
CA MET A 265 -18.85 10.03 0.79
C MET A 265 -20.04 10.28 1.74
N GLY A 266 -20.17 11.48 2.31
CA GLY A 266 -21.29 11.85 3.19
C GLY A 266 -22.57 12.31 2.47
N LYS A 267 -22.63 12.26 1.14
CA LYS A 267 -23.77 12.72 0.34
C LYS A 267 -24.54 11.63 -0.41
N SER A 268 -24.22 10.35 -0.20
CA SER A 268 -24.94 9.23 -0.84
C SER A 268 -25.89 8.44 0.07
N PHE A 269 -26.08 8.82 1.34
CA PHE A 269 -27.08 8.20 2.20
C PHE A 269 -27.85 9.23 3.04
N GLY A 270 -29.10 9.48 2.66
CA GLY A 270 -30.07 10.23 3.48
C GLY A 270 -31.04 11.07 2.65
N GLY A 271 -32.12 10.45 2.15
CA GLY A 271 -33.19 11.21 1.48
C GLY A 271 -34.22 10.40 0.70
N GLY A 272 -34.50 9.15 1.07
CA GLY A 272 -35.69 8.44 0.60
C GLY A 272 -36.88 8.89 1.45
N ALA A 273 -37.65 9.84 0.91
CA ALA A 273 -38.85 10.36 1.54
C ALA A 273 -39.90 9.24 1.73
N PHE A 274 -40.51 9.30 2.90
CA PHE A 274 -41.79 8.71 3.29
C PHE A 274 -42.83 8.77 2.14
N SER A 275 -43.37 7.61 1.77
CA SER A 275 -44.73 7.49 1.23
C SER A 275 -45.41 6.36 1.96
N ARG A 276 -46.27 6.71 2.90
CA ARG A 276 -47.32 5.87 3.43
C ARG A 276 -48.53 6.78 3.60
N ASP A 277 -49.53 6.56 2.74
CA ASP A 277 -50.97 6.70 2.95
C ASP A 277 -51.64 6.68 1.56
N GLY A 278 -52.62 5.82 1.25
CA GLY A 278 -53.32 4.87 2.11
C GLY A 278 -54.20 3.89 1.32
N GLU A 279 -54.68 2.88 2.04
CA GLU A 279 -55.92 2.16 1.73
C GLU A 279 -56.94 2.55 2.80
N LEU A 280 -57.97 3.29 2.36
CA LEU A 280 -59.41 3.22 2.66
C LEU A 280 -60.07 4.56 2.28
#